data_AF-A0A8J2KR47-F1
#
_entry.id   AF-A0A8J2KR47-F1
#
_cell.length_a   1.000
_cell.length_b   1.000
_cell.length_c   1.000
_cell.angle_alpha   90.00
_cell.angle_beta   90.00
_cell.angle_gamma   90.00
#
_symmetry.space_group_name_H-M   'P 1'
#
loop_
_entity.id
_entity.type
_entity.pdbx_description
1 polymer ?
#
loop_
_entity_poly.entity_id
_entity_poly.type
_entity_poly.pdbx_seq_one_letter_code
_entity_poly.pdbx_strand_id
1 'polypeptide(L)'
;KDKSRKLQQRWRILSITEQSPRWFAREFHRLQIIHGFYNKLWSTSNACVEVVTLAASSLTFYLAVRLSGARSAHQLIVAAFATSFLINIWENMGQTYEISSEVLQSWTVMKGSTLWFKKYLRSVKPIRVIIGTFFYADRQIKLTIFSIILNQTLSLLLSISH
;
A
#
# COMPACT_ATOMS: atom_id res chain seq x y z
N LYS A 1 4.08 -30.10 1.46
CA LYS A 1 2.95 -29.71 2.36
C LYS A 1 2.26 -28.39 1.96
N ASP A 2 2.87 -27.52 1.14
CA ASP A 2 2.33 -26.18 0.85
C ASP A 2 1.23 -26.11 -0.26
N LYS A 3 1.21 -27.08 -1.18
CA LYS A 3 0.17 -27.17 -2.24
C LYS A 3 -1.25 -27.38 -1.68
N SER A 4 -1.39 -28.04 -0.53
CA SER A 4 -2.69 -28.34 0.07
C SER A 4 -3.35 -27.08 0.65
N ARG A 5 -2.56 -26.14 1.20
CA ARG A 5 -3.07 -24.85 1.70
C ARG A 5 -3.56 -23.94 0.57
N LYS A 6 -2.81 -23.86 -0.54
CA LYS A 6 -3.24 -23.11 -1.73
C LYS A 6 -4.51 -23.68 -2.37
N LEU A 7 -4.66 -25.01 -2.37
CA LEU A 7 -5.88 -25.66 -2.84
C LEU A 7 -7.07 -25.41 -1.89
N GLN A 8 -6.88 -25.51 -0.57
CA GLN A 8 -7.94 -25.19 0.40
C GLN A 8 -8.37 -23.72 0.35
N GLN A 9 -7.44 -22.78 0.11
CA GLN A 9 -7.80 -21.37 -0.15
C GLN A 9 -8.58 -21.22 -1.46
N ARG A 10 -8.18 -21.90 -2.54
CA ARG A 10 -8.93 -21.94 -3.80
C ARG A 10 -10.35 -22.47 -3.62
N TRP A 11 -10.53 -23.54 -2.85
CA TRP A 11 -11.84 -24.11 -2.56
C TRP A 11 -12.72 -23.20 -1.68
N ARG A 12 -12.14 -22.44 -0.73
CA ARG A 12 -12.87 -21.38 -0.01
C ARG A 12 -13.31 -20.23 -0.92
N ILE A 13 -12.47 -19.84 -1.87
CA ILE A 13 -12.82 -18.82 -2.87
C ILE A 13 -13.94 -19.32 -3.78
N LEU A 14 -13.95 -20.62 -4.12
CA LEU A 14 -15.01 -21.25 -4.91
C LEU A 14 -16.30 -21.49 -4.11
N SER A 15 -16.27 -21.76 -2.81
CA SER A 15 -17.52 -21.85 -2.02
C SER A 15 -18.22 -20.48 -1.86
N ILE A 16 -17.50 -19.37 -2.07
CA ILE A 16 -18.10 -18.03 -2.18
C ILE A 16 -18.80 -17.84 -3.56
N THR A 17 -18.43 -18.63 -4.58
CA THR A 17 -19.02 -18.53 -5.93
C THR A 17 -20.44 -19.11 -6.08
N GLU A 18 -21.00 -19.76 -5.07
CA GLU A 18 -22.43 -20.11 -5.04
C GLU A 18 -23.35 -18.97 -4.56
N GLN A 19 -22.78 -17.87 -4.05
CA GLN A 19 -23.56 -16.73 -3.60
C GLN A 19 -23.99 -15.86 -4.78
N SER A 20 -25.24 -15.38 -4.75
CA SER A 20 -25.80 -14.59 -5.86
C SER A 20 -24.95 -13.34 -6.16
N PRO A 21 -24.80 -12.92 -7.43
CA PRO A 21 -24.05 -11.71 -7.80
C PRO A 21 -24.50 -10.44 -7.06
N ARG A 22 -25.76 -10.40 -6.61
CA ARG A 22 -26.33 -9.30 -5.81
C ARG A 22 -25.80 -9.27 -4.38
N TRP A 23 -25.66 -10.43 -3.74
CA TRP A 23 -25.07 -10.52 -2.40
C TRP A 23 -23.63 -10.02 -2.46
N PHE A 24 -22.88 -10.46 -3.47
CA PHE A 24 -21.50 -10.07 -3.65
C PHE A 24 -21.34 -8.56 -3.87
N ALA A 25 -22.11 -7.97 -4.80
CA ALA A 25 -22.06 -6.53 -5.03
C ALA A 25 -22.31 -5.73 -3.75
N ARG A 26 -23.26 -6.19 -2.92
CA ARG A 26 -23.56 -5.59 -1.61
C ARG A 26 -22.39 -5.69 -0.64
N GLU A 27 -21.77 -6.85 -0.53
CA GLU A 27 -20.69 -7.08 0.43
C GLU A 27 -19.42 -6.34 0.04
N PHE A 28 -19.07 -6.33 -1.24
CA PHE A 28 -17.95 -5.52 -1.73
C PHE A 28 -18.18 -4.03 -1.50
N HIS A 29 -19.40 -3.55 -1.74
CA HIS A 29 -19.76 -2.16 -1.46
C HIS A 29 -19.64 -1.83 0.03
N ARG A 30 -20.07 -2.73 0.93
CA ARG A 30 -19.87 -2.58 2.38
C ARG A 30 -18.39 -2.50 2.75
N LEU A 31 -17.56 -3.38 2.20
CA LEU A 31 -16.11 -3.35 2.40
C LEU A 31 -15.50 -2.03 1.91
N GLN A 32 -15.94 -1.51 0.76
CA GLN A 32 -15.50 -0.20 0.27
C GLN A 32 -15.88 0.94 1.22
N ILE A 33 -17.10 0.92 1.79
CA ILE A 33 -17.54 1.93 2.78
C ILE A 33 -16.69 1.85 4.04
N ILE A 34 -16.53 0.65 4.61
CA ILE A 34 -15.74 0.44 5.83
C ILE A 34 -14.29 0.88 5.60
N HIS A 35 -13.72 0.51 4.46
CA HIS A 35 -12.36 0.89 4.12
C HIS A 35 -12.24 2.39 3.84
N GLY A 36 -13.26 3.03 3.26
CA GLY A 36 -13.31 4.48 3.10
C GLY A 36 -13.30 5.21 4.45
N PHE A 37 -14.03 4.69 5.43
CA PHE A 37 -14.02 5.21 6.80
C PHE A 37 -12.67 5.00 7.47
N TYR A 38 -12.10 3.79 7.36
CA TYR A 38 -10.77 3.49 7.88
C TYR A 38 -9.69 4.38 7.27
N ASN A 39 -9.68 4.56 5.95
CA ASN A 39 -8.75 5.47 5.26
C ASN A 39 -8.87 6.90 5.79
N LYS A 40 -10.10 7.38 6.02
CA LYS A 40 -10.32 8.73 6.54
C LYS A 40 -9.77 8.87 7.96
N LEU A 41 -10.00 7.89 8.82
CA LEU A 41 -9.43 7.87 10.17
C LEU A 41 -7.91 7.78 10.14
N TRP A 42 -7.36 6.84 9.37
CA TRP A 42 -5.92 6.60 9.24
C TRP A 42 -5.19 7.83 8.70
N SER A 43 -5.67 8.40 7.59
CA SER A 43 -5.08 9.61 7.01
C SER A 43 -5.11 10.78 7.98
N THR A 44 -6.16 10.91 8.79
CA THR A 44 -6.23 11.99 9.80
C THR A 44 -5.27 11.74 10.96
N SER A 45 -5.17 10.50 11.45
CA SER A 45 -4.36 10.18 12.65
C SER A 45 -2.87 10.03 12.36
N ASN A 46 -2.51 9.50 11.18
CA ASN A 46 -1.15 9.04 10.89
C ASN A 46 -0.45 9.82 9.77
N ALA A 47 -1.11 10.76 9.08
CA ALA A 47 -0.43 11.60 8.08
C ALA A 47 0.79 12.35 8.67
N CYS A 48 0.68 12.84 9.91
CA CYS A 48 1.80 13.49 10.57
C CYS A 48 2.97 12.52 10.80
N VAL A 49 2.69 11.31 11.27
CA VAL A 49 3.71 10.27 11.53
C VAL A 49 4.43 9.87 10.23
N GLU A 50 3.68 9.71 9.14
CA GLU A 50 4.23 9.36 7.83
C GLU A 50 5.19 10.45 7.31
N VAL A 51 4.75 11.73 7.34
CA VAL A 51 5.56 12.87 6.90
C VAL A 51 6.79 13.06 7.78
N VAL A 52 6.63 12.97 9.10
CA VAL A 52 7.74 13.11 10.06
C VAL A 52 8.75 11.99 9.88
N THR A 53 8.30 10.75 9.72
CA THR A 53 9.21 9.62 9.52
C THR A 53 9.99 9.76 8.22
N LEU A 54 9.32 10.21 7.14
CA LEU A 54 9.96 10.42 5.85
C LEU A 54 11.00 11.56 5.92
N ALA A 55 10.67 12.67 6.56
CA ALA A 55 11.61 13.77 6.79
C ALA A 55 12.80 13.34 7.68
N ALA A 56 12.54 12.57 8.74
CA ALA A 56 13.56 12.03 9.62
C ALA A 56 14.49 11.06 8.87
N SER A 57 13.95 10.19 8.00
CA SER A 57 14.76 9.32 7.13
C SER A 57 15.66 10.12 6.21
N SER A 58 15.15 11.14 5.53
CA SER A 58 15.96 12.00 4.64
C SER A 58 17.06 12.76 5.39
N LEU A 59 16.76 13.27 6.59
CA LEU A 59 17.71 13.97 7.45
C LEU A 59 18.80 13.02 7.99
N THR A 60 18.43 11.83 8.44
CA THR A 60 19.39 10.84 8.94
C THR A 60 20.31 10.32 7.82
N PHE A 61 19.78 10.15 6.59
CA PHE A 61 20.61 9.89 5.40
C PHE A 61 21.60 11.04 5.11
N TYR A 62 21.13 12.29 5.18
CA TYR A 62 22.02 13.45 5.03
C TYR A 62 23.13 13.47 6.09
N LEU A 63 22.80 13.24 7.36
CA LEU A 63 23.77 13.18 8.46
C LEU A 63 24.75 12.01 8.30
N ALA A 64 24.29 10.87 7.80
CA ALA A 64 25.15 9.74 7.50
C ALA A 64 26.24 10.10 6.48
N VAL A 65 25.91 10.89 5.46
CA VAL A 65 26.88 11.35 4.45
C VAL A 65 27.85 12.39 5.02
N ARG A 66 27.38 13.27 5.90
CA ARG A 66 28.18 14.37 6.46
C ARG A 66 29.09 13.98 7.62
N LEU A 67 28.68 13.00 8.43
CA LEU A 67 29.45 12.54 9.58
C LEU A 67 30.47 11.48 9.16
N SER A 68 31.51 11.28 9.96
CA SER A 68 32.53 10.26 9.73
C SER A 68 32.56 9.22 10.87
N GLY A 69 33.13 8.05 10.55
CA GLY A 69 33.34 6.97 11.52
C GLY A 69 32.04 6.39 12.09
N ALA A 70 32.06 6.02 13.37
CA ALA A 70 30.96 5.33 14.05
C ALA A 70 29.63 6.11 14.03
N ARG A 71 29.68 7.45 14.00
CA ARG A 71 28.48 8.30 13.97
C ARG A 71 27.74 8.18 12.64
N SER A 72 28.47 8.11 11.52
CA SER A 72 27.88 7.86 10.20
C SER A 72 27.18 6.50 10.14
N ALA A 73 27.85 5.46 10.65
CA ALA A 73 27.29 4.11 10.71
C ALA A 73 26.00 4.06 11.55
N HIS A 74 25.96 4.72 12.71
CA HIS A 74 24.75 4.82 13.52
C HIS A 74 23.59 5.49 12.76
N GLN A 75 23.86 6.59 12.06
CA GLN A 75 22.83 7.30 11.27
C GLN A 75 22.30 6.44 10.11
N LEU A 76 23.14 5.67 9.42
CA LEU A 76 22.70 4.74 8.38
C LEU A 76 21.77 3.67 8.94
N ILE A 77 22.08 3.13 10.12
CA ILE A 77 21.23 2.11 10.78
C ILE A 77 19.87 2.72 11.11
N VAL A 78 19.83 3.90 11.72
CA VAL A 78 18.57 4.60 12.03
C VAL A 78 17.76 4.88 10.76
N ALA A 79 18.42 5.39 9.71
CA ALA A 79 17.78 5.67 8.44
C ALA A 79 17.19 4.40 7.79
N ALA A 80 17.93 3.28 7.85
CA ALA A 80 17.47 2.00 7.34
C ALA A 80 16.25 1.47 8.11
N PHE A 81 16.24 1.58 9.44
CA PHE A 81 15.07 1.20 10.26
C PHE A 81 13.85 2.05 9.95
N ALA A 82 13.99 3.39 9.90
CA ALA A 82 12.88 4.29 9.60
C ALA A 82 12.32 4.06 8.18
N THR A 83 13.20 3.87 7.20
CA THR A 83 12.81 3.56 5.81
C THR A 83 12.10 2.20 5.73
N SER A 84 12.63 1.18 6.42
CA SER A 84 12.03 -0.16 6.46
C SER A 84 10.65 -0.14 7.13
N PHE A 85 10.48 0.66 8.17
CA PHE A 85 9.18 0.84 8.82
C PHE A 85 8.14 1.43 7.86
N LEU A 86 8.49 2.51 7.14
CA LEU A 86 7.61 3.10 6.12
C LEU A 86 7.27 2.11 5.01
N ILE A 87 8.28 1.39 4.50
CA ILE A 87 8.08 0.36 3.46
C ILE A 87 7.08 -0.69 3.94
N ASN A 88 7.25 -1.24 5.15
CA ASN A 88 6.37 -2.30 5.65
C ASN A 88 4.93 -1.83 5.82
N ILE A 89 4.71 -0.63 6.38
CA ILE A 89 3.36 -0.09 6.55
C ILE A 89 2.71 0.11 5.18
N TRP A 90 3.40 0.78 4.26
CA TRP A 90 2.84 1.09 2.96
C TRP A 90 2.70 -0.14 2.06
N GLU A 91 3.57 -1.14 2.18
CA GLU A 91 3.45 -2.43 1.47
C GLU A 91 2.22 -3.21 1.94
N ASN A 92 1.99 -3.31 3.25
CA ASN A 92 0.79 -3.95 3.80
C ASN A 92 -0.50 -3.25 3.34
N MET A 93 -0.47 -1.92 3.23
CA MET A 93 -1.56 -1.15 2.66
C MET A 93 -1.76 -1.42 1.16
N GLY A 94 -0.65 -1.52 0.40
CA GLY A 94 -0.66 -1.83 -1.03
C GLY A 94 -1.21 -3.22 -1.35
N GLN A 95 -0.99 -4.21 -0.47
CA GLN A 95 -1.59 -5.55 -0.60
C GLN A 95 -3.11 -5.50 -0.66
N THR A 96 -3.76 -4.55 0.02
CA THR A 96 -5.23 -4.40 -0.05
C THR A 96 -5.69 -4.03 -1.45
N TYR A 97 -4.93 -3.18 -2.13
CA TYR A 97 -5.19 -2.83 -3.53
C TYR A 97 -4.99 -4.03 -4.46
N GLU A 98 -3.89 -4.77 -4.29
CA GLU A 98 -3.61 -5.95 -5.09
C GLU A 98 -4.67 -7.03 -4.91
N ILE A 99 -4.99 -7.40 -3.66
CA ILE A 99 -6.00 -8.42 -3.35
C ILE A 99 -7.37 -8.01 -3.91
N SER A 100 -7.80 -6.75 -3.70
CA SER A 100 -9.09 -6.30 -4.22
C SER A 100 -9.13 -6.27 -5.74
N SER A 101 -8.00 -5.95 -6.40
CA SER A 101 -7.87 -6.02 -7.85
C SER A 101 -7.94 -7.46 -8.38
N GLU A 102 -7.21 -8.39 -7.77
CA GLU A 102 -7.24 -9.82 -8.13
C GLU A 102 -8.63 -10.41 -7.96
N VAL A 103 -9.30 -10.05 -6.88
CA VAL A 103 -10.67 -10.47 -6.57
C VAL A 103 -11.65 -9.96 -7.65
N LEU A 104 -11.59 -8.67 -8.00
CA LEU A 104 -12.41 -8.11 -9.08
C LEU A 104 -12.11 -8.78 -10.44
N GLN A 105 -10.83 -9.00 -10.76
CA GLN A 105 -10.42 -9.68 -11.99
C GLN A 105 -10.97 -11.12 -12.04
N SER A 106 -10.86 -11.88 -10.96
CA SER A 106 -11.35 -13.25 -10.89
C SER A 106 -12.84 -13.35 -11.23
N TRP A 107 -13.63 -12.34 -10.86
CA TRP A 107 -15.07 -12.30 -11.14
C TRP A 107 -15.43 -11.78 -12.51
N THR A 108 -14.58 -10.97 -13.15
CA THR A 108 -14.81 -10.60 -14.56
C THR A 108 -14.82 -11.81 -15.49
N VAL A 109 -14.11 -12.89 -15.12
CA VAL A 109 -13.98 -14.13 -15.90
C VAL A 109 -14.99 -15.20 -15.47
N MET A 110 -15.88 -14.91 -14.50
CA MET A 110 -16.85 -15.89 -13.98
C MET A 110 -17.89 -16.28 -15.04
N LYS A 111 -17.97 -17.59 -15.33
CA LYS A 111 -18.98 -18.18 -16.25
C LYS A 111 -20.37 -18.05 -15.62
N GLY A 112 -21.37 -17.68 -16.43
CA GLY A 112 -22.76 -17.49 -15.97
C GLY A 112 -23.06 -16.11 -15.37
N SER A 113 -22.12 -15.16 -15.41
CA SER A 113 -22.34 -13.79 -14.93
C SER A 113 -23.34 -13.02 -15.81
N THR A 114 -24.32 -12.36 -15.17
CA THR A 114 -25.32 -11.54 -15.86
C THR A 114 -24.70 -10.30 -16.48
N LEU A 115 -25.33 -9.76 -17.54
CA LEU A 115 -24.86 -8.56 -18.24
C LEU A 115 -24.81 -7.33 -17.31
N TRP A 116 -25.76 -7.24 -16.36
CA TRP A 116 -25.74 -6.24 -15.28
C TRP A 116 -24.50 -6.38 -14.39
N PHE A 117 -24.15 -7.60 -13.98
CA PHE A 117 -23.02 -7.82 -13.08
C PHE A 117 -21.68 -7.49 -13.75
N LYS A 118 -21.55 -7.81 -15.05
CA LYS A 118 -20.38 -7.39 -15.85
C LYS A 118 -20.26 -5.87 -15.94
N LYS A 119 -21.38 -5.14 -16.06
CA LYS A 119 -21.39 -3.67 -16.03
C LYS A 119 -20.96 -3.14 -14.66
N TYR A 120 -21.46 -3.72 -13.58
CA TYR A 120 -21.07 -3.38 -12.21
C TYR A 120 -19.56 -3.58 -11.98
N LEU A 121 -19.01 -4.73 -12.34
CA LEU A 121 -17.57 -5.00 -12.16
C LEU A 121 -16.68 -4.00 -12.92
N ARG A 122 -17.13 -3.49 -14.08
CA ARG A 122 -16.40 -2.46 -14.84
C ARG A 122 -16.47 -1.08 -14.19
N SER A 123 -17.53 -0.76 -13.45
CA SER A 123 -17.68 0.55 -12.80
C SER A 123 -17.03 0.59 -11.41
N VAL A 124 -16.74 -0.57 -10.82
CA VAL A 124 -16.17 -0.70 -9.48
C VAL A 124 -14.65 -0.58 -9.55
N LYS A 125 -14.09 0.32 -8.74
CA LYS A 125 -12.64 0.45 -8.57
C LYS A 125 -12.14 -0.48 -7.44
N PRO A 126 -10.91 -1.00 -7.54
CA PRO A 126 -10.27 -1.69 -6.43
C PRO A 126 -10.18 -0.78 -5.20
N ILE A 127 -10.11 -1.39 -4.02
CA ILE A 127 -9.98 -0.69 -2.75
C ILE A 127 -8.58 -0.11 -2.67
N ARG A 128 -8.46 1.22 -2.58
CA ARG A 128 -7.19 1.93 -2.50
C ARG A 128 -7.00 2.47 -1.08
N VAL A 129 -5.81 2.29 -0.52
CA VAL A 129 -5.39 3.01 0.69
C VAL A 129 -4.68 4.28 0.24
N ILE A 130 -5.17 5.43 0.68
CA ILE A 130 -4.59 6.74 0.36
C ILE A 130 -3.58 7.08 1.46
N ILE A 131 -2.36 7.41 1.05
CA ILE A 131 -1.25 7.85 1.90
C ILE A 131 -1.17 9.38 1.77
N GLY A 132 -1.48 10.10 2.84
CA GLY A 132 -1.64 11.55 2.82
C GLY A 132 -2.70 12.02 1.81
N THR A 133 -2.38 13.04 1.01
CA THR A 133 -3.26 13.61 -0.03
C THR A 133 -2.84 13.28 -1.47
N PHE A 134 -1.67 12.69 -1.68
CA PHE A 134 -1.03 12.65 -3.00
C PHE A 134 -0.77 11.24 -3.55
N PHE A 135 -0.60 10.24 -2.68
CA PHE A 135 -0.21 8.90 -3.09
C PHE A 135 -1.25 7.87 -2.67
N TYR A 136 -1.34 6.77 -3.41
CA TYR A 136 -1.98 5.55 -2.94
C TYR A 136 -0.93 4.46 -2.83
N ALA A 137 -1.10 3.57 -1.85
CA ALA A 137 -0.20 2.44 -1.68
C ALA A 137 -0.36 1.46 -2.85
N ASP A 138 0.72 1.20 -3.58
CA ASP A 138 0.75 0.24 -4.68
C ASP A 138 2.04 -0.60 -4.66
N ARG A 139 2.20 -1.49 -5.64
CA ARG A 139 3.38 -2.37 -5.71
C ARG A 139 4.70 -1.61 -5.88
N GLN A 140 4.65 -0.41 -6.44
CA GLN A 140 5.80 0.44 -6.71
C GLN A 140 6.18 1.31 -5.52
N ILE A 141 5.42 1.24 -4.42
CA ILE A 141 5.57 2.10 -3.25
C ILE A 141 6.99 2.07 -2.64
N LYS A 142 7.69 0.92 -2.72
CA LYS A 142 9.10 0.80 -2.30
C LYS A 142 9.99 1.75 -3.09
N LEU A 143 9.90 1.69 -4.42
CA LEU A 143 10.70 2.53 -5.32
C LEU A 143 10.36 4.00 -5.12
N THR A 144 9.08 4.32 -4.92
CA THR A 144 8.61 5.68 -4.63
C THR A 144 9.22 6.21 -3.33
N ILE A 145 9.18 5.45 -2.23
CA ILE A 145 9.80 5.86 -0.95
C ILE A 145 11.31 6.12 -1.14
N PHE A 146 12.02 5.17 -1.76
CA PHE A 146 13.46 5.33 -1.99
C PHE A 146 13.77 6.55 -2.85
N SER A 147 13.00 6.78 -3.92
CA SER A 147 13.17 7.94 -4.79
C SER A 147 12.94 9.25 -4.04
N ILE A 148 11.90 9.31 -3.19
CA ILE A 148 11.62 10.51 -2.40
C ILE A 148 12.76 10.79 -1.42
N ILE A 149 13.20 9.79 -0.65
CA ILE A 149 14.29 9.95 0.33
C ILE A 149 15.56 10.40 -0.38
N LEU A 150 15.94 9.74 -1.48
CA LEU A 150 17.14 10.06 -2.24
C LEU A 150 17.08 11.48 -2.82
N ASN A 151 15.94 11.88 -3.41
CA ASN A 151 15.76 13.22 -3.95
C ASN A 151 15.82 14.30 -2.86
N GLN A 152 15.22 14.06 -1.69
CA GLN A 152 15.28 14.98 -0.56
C GLN A 152 16.70 15.10 0.01
N THR A 153 17.39 13.97 0.20
CA THR A 153 18.78 13.97 0.65
C THR A 153 19.69 14.70 -0.35
N LEU A 154 19.56 14.45 -1.65
CA LEU A 154 20.33 15.16 -2.68
C LEU A 154 20.02 16.66 -2.67
N SER A 155 18.75 17.04 -2.57
CA SER A 155 18.35 18.46 -2.50
C SER A 155 18.98 19.16 -1.30
N LEU A 156 19.01 18.51 -0.13
CA LEU A 156 19.67 19.03 1.07
C LEU A 156 21.18 19.16 0.86
N LEU A 157 21.83 18.16 0.28
CA LEU A 157 23.26 18.21 -0.02
C LEU A 157 23.61 19.37 -0.95
N LEU A 158 22.81 19.56 -2.02
CA LEU A 158 23.01 20.63 -3.00
C LEU A 158 22.72 22.03 -2.43
N SER A 159 21.72 22.15 -1.54
CA SER A 159 21.32 23.44 -0.97
C SER A 159 22.37 24.08 -0.05
N ILE A 160 23.28 23.29 0.52
CA ILE A 160 24.33 23.73 1.45
C ILE A 160 25.67 23.92 0.73
N SER A 161 25.79 23.49 -0.53
CA SER A 161 26.97 23.72 -1.38
C SER A 161 26.96 25.08 -2.12
N HIS A 162 25.90 25.86 -1.94
CA HIS A 162 25.80 27.26 -2.36
C HIS A 162 25.90 28.19 -1.14
#